data_AF-A0A3D4TD27-F1
#
_entry.id   AF-A0A3D4TD27-F1
#
_cell.length_a   1.000
_cell.length_b   1.000
_cell.length_c   1.000
_cell.angle_alpha   90.00
_cell.angle_beta   90.00
_cell.angle_gamma   90.00
#
_symmetry.space_group_name_H-M   'P 1'
#
loop_
_entity.id
_entity.type
_entity.pdbx_description
1 polymer ?
#
loop_
_entity_poly.entity_id
_entity_poly.type
_entity_poly.pdbx_seq_one_letter_code
_entity_poly.pdbx_strand_id
1 'polypeptide(L)' 'MEIQPGPLLQQLNSPDDLKKISREQLHQVCDELRQYIIDIVSVHGGHFG' A
#
# COMPACT_ATOMS: atom_id res chain seq x y z
N MET A 1 -1.23 -10.42 14.73
CA MET A 1 -0.84 -9.03 14.44
C MET A 1 -1.74 -8.58 13.31
N GLU A 2 -2.53 -7.53 13.51
CA GLU A 2 -3.33 -6.96 12.41
C GLU A 2 -2.42 -6.04 11.61
N ILE A 3 -2.17 -6.39 10.34
CA ILE A 3 -1.40 -5.56 9.41
C ILE A 3 -2.39 -4.64 8.72
N GLN A 4 -2.18 -3.32 8.87
CA GLN A 4 -3.06 -2.32 8.29
C GLN A 4 -2.35 -1.55 7.16
N PRO A 5 -3.04 -1.23 6.06
CA PRO A 5 -2.51 -0.34 5.04
C PRO A 5 -2.20 1.05 5.62
N GLY A 6 -1.27 1.77 4.98
CA GLY A 6 -1.00 3.17 5.31
C GLY A 6 -2.19 4.10 5.07
N PRO A 7 -2.14 5.35 5.58
CA PRO A 7 -3.28 6.27 5.62
C PRO A 7 -3.81 6.67 4.24
N LEU A 8 -2.97 6.71 3.20
CA LEU A 8 -3.43 6.94 1.83
C LEU A 8 -3.90 5.63 1.20
N LEU A 9 -3.12 4.55 1.35
CA LEU A 9 -3.42 3.25 0.76
C LEU A 9 -4.76 2.68 1.26
N GLN A 10 -5.11 2.86 2.53
CA GLN A 10 -6.39 2.38 3.10
C GLN A 10 -7.63 3.01 2.41
N GLN A 11 -7.46 4.15 1.75
CA GLN A 11 -8.56 4.86 1.07
C GLN A 11 -8.77 4.36 -0.36
N LEU A 12 -7.85 3.55 -0.90
CA LEU A 12 -7.84 3.09 -2.28
C LEU A 12 -8.46 1.70 -2.39
N ASN A 13 -9.71 1.63 -2.87
CA ASN A 13 -10.42 0.36 -3.04
C ASN A 13 -10.65 0.01 -4.53
N SER A 14 -10.32 0.93 -5.43
CA SER A 14 -10.45 0.77 -6.87
C SER A 14 -9.37 1.55 -7.63
N PRO A 15 -9.09 1.21 -8.90
CA PRO A 15 -8.19 2.00 -9.73
C PRO A 15 -8.62 3.45 -9.92
N ASP A 16 -9.93 3.75 -9.82
CA ASP A 16 -10.44 5.10 -9.95
C ASP A 16 -10.15 5.97 -8.71
N ASP A 17 -9.93 5.38 -7.54
CA ASP A 17 -9.53 6.12 -6.34
C ASP A 17 -8.09 6.62 -6.46
N LEU A 18 -7.18 5.81 -7.02
CA LEU A 18 -5.81 6.21 -7.27
C LEU A 18 -5.72 7.44 -8.20
N LYS A 19 -6.61 7.53 -9.19
CA LYS A 19 -6.66 8.67 -10.12
C LYS A 19 -7.07 9.99 -9.45
N LYS A 20 -7.69 9.93 -8.26
CA LYS A 20 -8.10 11.11 -7.48
C LYS A 20 -6.97 11.64 -6.58
N ILE A 21 -5.91 10.86 -6.38
CA ILE A 21 -4.75 11.24 -5.57
C ILE A 21 -3.90 12.27 -6.32
N SER A 22 -3.38 13.27 -5.61
CA SER A 22 -2.52 14.27 -6.22
C SER A 22 -1.19 13.62 -6.67
N ARG A 23 -0.58 14.15 -7.73
CA ARG A 23 0.64 13.55 -8.30
C ARG A 23 1.79 13.53 -7.28
N GLU A 24 1.84 14.52 -6.41
CA GLU A 24 2.85 14.67 -5.36
C GLU A 24 2.73 13.58 -4.30
N GLN A 25 1.53 13.04 -4.09
CA GLN A 25 1.24 11.99 -3.12
C GLN A 25 1.47 10.56 -3.67
N LEU A 26 1.64 10.39 -4.99
CA LEU A 26 1.79 9.06 -5.60
C LEU A 26 3.02 8.31 -5.09
N HIS A 27 4.12 9.02 -4.81
CA HIS A 27 5.31 8.41 -4.20
C HIS A 27 4.99 7.82 -2.83
N GLN A 28 4.25 8.54 -1.99
CA GLN A 28 3.83 8.05 -0.68
C GLN A 28 2.92 6.83 -0.81
N VAL A 29 1.99 6.80 -1.76
CA VAL A 29 1.15 5.61 -2.01
C VAL A 29 2.01 4.39 -2.35
N CYS A 30 3.03 4.56 -3.19
CA CYS A 30 3.96 3.47 -3.53
C CYS A 30 4.75 2.97 -2.31
N ASP A 31 5.18 3.88 -1.43
CA ASP A 31 5.92 3.52 -0.23
C ASP A 31 5.03 2.79 0.78
N GLU A 32 3.81 3.26 1.00
CA GLU A 32 2.80 2.57 1.82
C GLU A 32 2.45 1.19 1.25
N LEU A 33 2.29 1.07 -0.06
CA LEU A 33 2.02 -0.22 -0.74
C LEU A 33 3.17 -1.20 -0.56
N ARG A 34 4.41 -0.75 -0.77
CA ARG A 34 5.60 -1.58 -0.59
C ARG A 34 5.68 -2.10 0.84
N GLN A 35 5.53 -1.22 1.83
CA GLN A 35 5.60 -1.61 3.23
C GLN A 35 4.49 -2.59 3.59
N TYR A 36 3.26 -2.34 3.15
CA TYR A 36 2.14 -3.25 3.37
C TYR A 36 2.41 -4.66 2.81
N ILE A 37 2.97 -4.75 1.60
CA ILE A 37 3.35 -6.05 1.03
C ILE A 37 4.43 -6.74 1.88
N ILE A 38 5.48 -6.01 2.29
CA ILE A 38 6.56 -6.53 3.16
C ILE A 38 5.98 -7.11 4.44
N ASP A 39 5.09 -6.37 5.10
CA ASP A 39 4.49 -6.79 6.37
C ASP A 39 3.67 -8.07 6.17
N ILE A 40 2.86 -8.15 5.11
CA ILE A 40 2.06 -9.34 4.79
C ILE A 40 2.94 -10.56 4.51
N VAL A 41 3.96 -10.43 3.65
CA VAL A 41 4.84 -11.55 3.32
C VAL A 41 5.74 -11.96 4.49
N SER A 42 6.05 -11.04 5.42
CA SER A 42 6.84 -11.36 6.62
C SER A 42 6.12 -12.32 7.58
N VAL A 43 4.78 -12.28 7.59
CA VAL A 43 3.94 -13.12 8.45
C VAL A 43 3.51 -14.40 7.73
N HIS A 44 3.14 -14.29 6.45
CA HIS A 44 2.53 -15.39 5.71
C HIS A 44 3.50 -16.15 4.79
N GLY A 45 4.71 -15.62 4.59
CA GLY A 45 5.68 -16.12 3.61
C GLY A 45 5.33 -15.71 2.16
N GLY A 46 6.31 -15.78 1.26
CA GLY A 46 6.15 -15.41 -0.16
C GLY A 46 7.46 -14.95 -0.79
N HIS A 47 7.52 -14.94 -2.13
CA HIS A 47 8.65 -14.32 -2.85
C HIS A 47 8.42 -12.82 -2.97
N PHE A 48 9.31 -12.03 -2.38
CA PHE A 48 9.34 -10.58 -2.50
C PHE A 48 10.81 -10.15 -2.58
N GLY A 49 11.23 -9.57 -3.72
CA GLY A 49 12.62 -9.27 -4.04
C GLY A 49 12.76 -8.26 -5.16
#